data_AF-A0A836CDU0-F1
#
_entry.id   AF-A0A836CDU0-F1
#
_cell.length_a   1.000
_cell.length_b   1.000
_cell.length_c   1.000
_cell.angle_alpha   90.00
_cell.angle_beta   90.00
_cell.angle_gamma   90.00
#
_symmetry.space_group_name_H-M   'P 1'
#
loop_
_entity.id
_entity.type
_entity.pdbx_description
1 polymer ?
#
loop_
_entity_poly.entity_id
_entity_poly.type
_entity_poly.pdbx_seq_one_letter_code
_entity_poly.pdbx_strand_id
1 'polypeptide(L)'
;VLAHSDADKLRFAAQQSDTGLEILKLFGMEPGELRSIAVLQRSGKLLTQSAAVLEIARRMYQPFPALAEVCSAIPEPARDALYAWVSTQRGVFGHADSCRIPEDEEMARFLTEL
;
A
#
# COMPACT_ATOMS: atom_id res chain seq x y z
N VAL A 1 8.45 2.87 -1.04
CA VAL A 1 7.69 2.36 0.13
C VAL A 1 8.59 1.54 1.04
N LEU A 2 9.13 0.40 0.60
CA LEU A 2 10.01 -0.46 1.42
C LEU A 2 11.17 0.27 2.11
N ALA A 3 12.02 0.96 1.35
CA ALA A 3 13.18 1.69 1.87
C ALA A 3 12.86 2.91 2.77
N HIS A 4 11.62 3.38 2.80
CA HIS A 4 11.21 4.59 3.53
C HIS A 4 10.12 4.32 4.57
N SER A 5 9.85 3.04 4.84
CA SER A 5 8.89 2.60 5.84
C SER A 5 9.61 1.92 6.98
N ASP A 6 9.14 2.20 8.19
CA ASP A 6 9.63 1.57 9.40
C ASP A 6 9.30 0.07 9.38
N ALA A 7 10.34 -0.75 9.56
CA ALA A 7 10.24 -2.20 9.49
C ALA A 7 9.34 -2.78 10.58
N ASP A 8 9.17 -2.11 11.72
CA ASP A 8 8.28 -2.58 12.79
C ASP A 8 6.82 -2.17 12.57
N LYS A 9 6.57 -1.18 11.71
CA LYS A 9 5.23 -0.61 11.51
C LYS A 9 4.51 -1.16 10.30
N LEU A 10 5.23 -1.69 9.31
CA LEU A 10 4.66 -2.19 8.05
C LEU A 10 5.26 -3.55 7.66
N ARG A 11 4.37 -4.51 7.42
CA ARG A 11 4.64 -5.80 6.76
C ARG A 11 4.01 -5.76 5.37
N PHE A 12 4.61 -6.48 4.42
CA PHE A 12 4.17 -6.50 3.04
C PHE A 12 3.74 -7.90 2.62
N ALA A 13 2.80 -8.01 1.70
CA ALA A 13 2.47 -9.24 1.02
C ALA A 13 2.34 -8.92 -0.47
N ALA A 14 2.81 -9.82 -1.33
CA ALA A 14 2.59 -9.64 -2.76
C ALA A 14 1.10 -9.87 -3.04
N GLN A 15 0.49 -8.99 -3.83
CA GLN A 15 -0.93 -9.12 -4.18
C GLN A 15 -1.26 -10.46 -4.87
N GLN A 16 -0.29 -11.00 -5.61
CA GLN A 16 -0.43 -12.27 -6.35
C GLN A 16 0.16 -13.47 -5.61
N SER A 17 0.69 -13.32 -4.39
CA SER A 17 1.11 -14.49 -3.60
C SER A 17 -0.10 -15.15 -2.93
N ASP A 18 0.05 -16.42 -2.56
CA ASP A 18 -0.99 -17.19 -1.88
C ASP A 18 -1.49 -16.47 -0.62
N THR A 19 -0.56 -15.95 0.20
CA THR A 19 -0.87 -15.10 1.37
C THR A 19 -1.71 -13.88 1.03
N GLY A 20 -1.36 -13.17 -0.06
CA GLY A 20 -2.12 -11.99 -0.51
C GLY A 20 -3.54 -12.35 -0.96
N LEU A 21 -3.68 -13.47 -1.68
CA LEU A 21 -4.96 -13.98 -2.14
C LEU A 21 -5.85 -14.48 -0.99
N GLU A 22 -5.27 -15.15 0.01
CA GLU A 22 -6.00 -15.59 1.21
C GLU A 22 -6.52 -14.41 2.01
N ILE A 23 -5.69 -13.37 2.24
CA ILE A 23 -6.14 -12.15 2.92
C ILE A 23 -7.28 -11.50 2.15
N LEU A 24 -7.19 -11.35 0.83
CA LEU A 24 -8.26 -10.77 0.02
C LEU A 24 -9.56 -11.58 0.12
N LYS A 25 -9.48 -12.91 0.08
CA LYS A 25 -10.64 -13.80 0.26
C LYS A 25 -11.30 -13.65 1.63
N LEU A 26 -10.53 -13.47 2.71
CA LEU A 26 -11.08 -13.23 4.06
C LEU A 26 -11.95 -11.97 4.12
N PHE A 27 -11.67 -10.99 3.26
CA PHE A 27 -12.45 -9.76 3.14
C PHE A 27 -13.47 -9.78 1.99
N GLY A 28 -13.71 -10.95 1.38
CA GLY A 28 -14.67 -11.13 0.30
C GLY A 28 -14.27 -10.49 -1.02
N MET A 29 -12.98 -10.21 -1.23
CA MET A 29 -12.45 -9.68 -2.50
C MET A 29 -11.99 -10.81 -3.40
N GLU A 30 -12.41 -10.76 -4.66
CA GLU A 30 -11.98 -11.70 -5.70
C GLU A 30 -10.56 -11.35 -6.21
N PRO A 31 -9.77 -12.35 -6.63
CA PRO A 31 -8.47 -12.12 -7.27
C PRO A 31 -8.62 -11.20 -8.49
N GLY A 32 -7.99 -10.02 -8.42
CA GLY A 32 -8.04 -9.01 -9.50
C GLY A 32 -9.00 -7.84 -9.27
N GLU A 33 -9.85 -7.88 -8.23
CA GLU A 33 -10.62 -6.71 -7.82
C GLU A 33 -9.72 -5.61 -7.22
N LEU A 34 -8.63 -6.00 -6.57
CA LEU A 34 -7.66 -5.05 -6.08
C LEU A 34 -6.88 -4.44 -7.25
N ARG A 35 -7.22 -3.21 -7.63
CA ARG A 35 -6.58 -2.50 -8.76
C ARG A 35 -5.28 -1.79 -8.41
N SER A 36 -4.93 -1.68 -7.13
CA SER A 36 -3.72 -1.00 -6.70
C SER A 36 -3.17 -1.55 -5.38
N ILE A 37 -3.43 -0.87 -4.26
CA ILE A 37 -2.87 -1.24 -2.95
C ILE A 37 -3.98 -1.38 -1.91
N ALA A 38 -3.80 -2.35 -1.01
CA ALA A 38 -4.61 -2.54 0.17
C ALA A 38 -3.72 -2.48 1.42
N VAL A 39 -4.30 -2.02 2.53
CA VAL A 39 -3.66 -2.11 3.85
C VAL A 39 -4.64 -2.69 4.85
N LEU A 40 -4.19 -3.72 5.57
CA LEU A 40 -4.94 -4.32 6.66
C LEU A 40 -4.48 -3.70 7.97
N GLN A 41 -5.40 -3.04 8.68
CA GLN A 41 -5.12 -2.52 10.01
C GLN A 41 -5.19 -3.64 11.07
N ARG A 42 -4.46 -3.48 12.18
CA ARG A 42 -4.56 -4.38 13.35
C ARG A 42 -5.98 -4.44 13.95
N SER A 43 -6.81 -3.43 13.71
CA SER A 43 -8.23 -3.41 14.06
C SER A 43 -9.09 -4.35 13.21
N GLY A 44 -8.53 -5.00 12.19
CA GLY A 44 -9.24 -5.86 11.25
C GLY A 44 -9.90 -5.09 10.10
N LYS A 45 -9.62 -3.80 9.92
CA LYS A 45 -10.18 -3.00 8.82
C LYS A 45 -9.26 -3.07 7.60
N LEU A 46 -9.80 -3.52 6.47
CA LEU A 46 -9.13 -3.45 5.18
C LEU A 46 -9.44 -2.11 4.50
N LEU A 47 -8.39 -1.34 4.21
CA LEU A 47 -8.49 -0.10 3.45
C LEU A 47 -7.90 -0.31 2.07
N THR A 48 -8.46 0.35 1.07
CA THR A 48 -8.02 0.29 -0.33
C THR A 48 -7.80 1.69 -0.90
N GLN A 49 -7.17 1.78 -2.06
CA GLN A 49 -7.00 3.03 -2.82
C GLN A 49 -6.35 4.15 -1.99
N SER A 50 -6.88 5.36 -2.05
CA SER A 50 -6.35 6.54 -1.39
C SER A 50 -6.30 6.40 0.14
N ALA A 51 -7.27 5.69 0.73
CA ALA A 51 -7.31 5.42 2.17
C ALA A 51 -6.13 4.53 2.58
N ALA A 52 -5.83 3.49 1.79
CA ALA A 52 -4.65 2.66 2.01
C ALA A 52 -3.35 3.47 1.90
N VAL A 53 -3.25 4.36 0.92
CA VAL A 53 -2.05 5.20 0.72
C VAL A 53 -1.82 6.15 1.89
N LEU A 54 -2.86 6.87 2.35
CA LEU A 54 -2.73 7.76 3.52
C LEU A 54 -2.33 6.98 4.77
N GLU A 55 -2.93 5.82 4.96
CA GLU A 55 -2.67 4.98 6.12
C GLU A 55 -1.24 4.41 6.11
N ILE A 56 -0.70 4.09 4.94
CA ILE A 56 0.71 3.73 4.75
C ILE A 56 1.61 4.94 5.02
N ALA A 57 1.27 6.11 4.46
CA ALA A 57 2.06 7.34 4.59
C ALA A 57 2.18 7.81 6.05
N ARG A 58 1.13 7.63 6.87
CA ARG A 58 1.16 7.87 8.32
C ARG A 58 2.17 7.01 9.08
N ARG A 59 2.49 5.82 8.56
CA ARG A 59 3.42 4.86 9.17
C ARG A 59 4.85 4.94 8.61
N MET A 60 5.10 5.86 7.69
CA MET A 60 6.43 6.13 7.13
C MET A 60 7.22 7.13 7.97
N TYR A 61 8.51 7.24 7.69
CA TYR A 61 9.37 8.27 8.30
C TYR A 61 8.94 9.69 7.86
N GLN A 62 9.32 10.72 8.62
CA GLN A 62 9.09 12.11 8.21
C GLN A 62 9.74 12.38 6.84
N PRO A 63 9.11 13.17 5.95
CA PRO A 63 7.96 14.05 6.16
C PRO A 63 6.59 13.45 5.78
N PHE A 64 6.52 12.15 5.45
CA PHE A 64 5.31 11.54 4.89
C PHE A 64 4.08 11.58 5.81
N PRO A 65 4.18 11.42 7.15
CA PRO A 65 3.03 11.56 8.03
C PRO A 65 2.43 12.97 8.01
N ALA A 66 3.26 14.02 7.91
CA ALA A 66 2.77 15.40 7.84
C ALA A 66 2.00 15.66 6.54
N LEU A 67 2.49 15.14 5.41
CA LEU A 67 1.78 15.17 4.14
C LEU A 67 0.46 14.40 4.19
N ALA A 68 0.44 13.24 4.86
CA ALA A 68 -0.76 12.43 5.02
C ALA A 68 -1.86 13.17 5.81
N GLU A 69 -1.49 13.90 6.86
CA GLU A 69 -2.43 14.71 7.64
C GLU A 69 -3.02 15.85 6.81
N VAL A 70 -2.19 16.57 6.04
CA VAL A 70 -2.65 17.62 5.12
C VAL A 70 -3.59 17.04 4.06
N CYS A 71 -3.27 15.88 3.48
CA CYS A 71 -4.13 15.21 2.51
C CYS A 71 -5.39 14.59 3.15
N SER A 72 -5.38 14.28 4.45
CA SER A 72 -6.56 13.80 5.17
C SER A 72 -7.59 14.91 5.40
N ALA A 73 -7.20 16.18 5.30
CA ALA A 73 -8.13 17.32 5.33
C ALA A 73 -8.87 17.52 4.00
N ILE A 74 -8.44 16.86 2.92
CA ILE A 74 -9.09 16.92 1.60
C ILE A 74 -10.29 15.96 1.60
N PRO A 75 -11.49 16.38 1.15
CA PRO A 75 -12.67 15.53 1.12
C PRO A 75 -12.45 14.28 0.25
N GLU A 76 -12.98 13.16 0.71
CA GLU A 76 -12.86 11.82 0.11
C GLU A 76 -13.03 11.76 -1.41
N PRO A 77 -14.07 12.38 -2.02
CA PRO A 77 -14.25 12.31 -3.48
C PRO A 77 -13.13 13.01 -4.26
N ALA A 78 -12.54 14.08 -3.73
CA ALA A 78 -11.40 14.76 -4.36
C ALA A 78 -10.12 13.92 -4.22
N ARG A 79 -9.94 13.28 -3.05
CA ARG A 79 -8.81 12.38 -2.79
C ARG A 79 -8.85 11.15 -3.70
N ASP A 80 -10.02 10.54 -3.86
CA ASP A 80 -10.22 9.38 -4.73
C ASP A 80 -10.12 9.75 -6.22
N ALA A 81 -10.62 10.92 -6.63
CA ALA A 81 -10.45 11.40 -8.01
C ALA A 81 -8.97 11.67 -8.34
N LEU A 82 -8.23 12.30 -7.43
CA LEU A 82 -6.79 12.52 -7.60
C LEU A 82 -6.04 11.19 -7.68
N TYR A 83 -6.39 10.24 -6.81
CA TYR A 83 -5.78 8.91 -6.82
C TYR A 83 -6.13 8.09 -8.07
N ALA A 84 -7.38 8.13 -8.50
CA ALA A 84 -7.83 7.51 -9.75
C ALA A 84 -7.09 8.11 -10.95
N TRP A 85 -6.88 9.43 -10.97
CA TRP A 85 -6.10 10.12 -11.99
C TRP A 85 -4.62 9.68 -11.96
N VAL A 86 -3.98 9.63 -10.79
CA VAL A 86 -2.60 9.12 -10.64
C VAL A 86 -2.49 7.65 -11.08
N SER A 87 -3.49 6.81 -10.77
CA SER A 87 -3.50 5.40 -11.16
C SER A 87 -3.69 5.19 -12.68
N THR A 88 -4.33 6.15 -13.35
CA THR A 88 -4.52 6.17 -14.80
C THR A 88 -3.28 6.67 -15.51
N GLN A 89 -2.53 7.57 -14.87
CA GLN A 89 -1.27 8.11 -15.35
C GLN A 89 -0.11 7.22 -14.89
N ARG A 90 -0.12 5.94 -15.28
CA ARG A 90 0.91 4.92 -14.98
C ARG A 90 2.36 5.31 -15.36
N GLY A 91 2.57 6.47 -15.99
CA GLY A 91 3.88 7.00 -16.39
C GLY A 91 4.50 8.05 -15.45
N VAL A 92 3.82 8.58 -14.42
CA VAL A 92 4.38 9.70 -13.62
C VAL A 92 5.25 9.27 -12.43
N PHE A 93 5.15 8.02 -11.97
CA PHE A 93 5.97 7.50 -10.87
C PHE A 93 7.29 6.85 -11.31
N GLY A 94 7.67 7.04 -12.57
CA GLY A 94 8.86 6.43 -13.18
C GLY A 94 8.67 4.94 -13.43
N HIS A 95 9.22 4.45 -14.54
CA HIS A 95 9.52 3.03 -14.64
C HIS A 95 10.70 2.75 -13.73
N ALA A 96 10.59 1.74 -12.86
CA ALA A 96 11.78 1.17 -12.25
C ALA A 96 12.49 0.35 -13.34
N ASP A 97 13.51 0.93 -13.98
CA ASP A 97 14.32 0.29 -15.04
C ASP A 97 15.11 -0.94 -14.57
N SER A 98 15.05 -1.27 -13.28
CA SER A 98 15.70 -2.42 -12.69
C SER A 98 14.77 -3.11 -11.69
N CYS A 99 14.62 -4.42 -11.84
CA CYS A 99 14.08 -5.27 -10.77
C CYS A 99 15.05 -5.18 -9.60
N ARG A 100 14.76 -4.32 -8.62
CA ARG A 100 15.48 -4.31 -7.36
C ARG A 100 15.19 -5.62 -6.65
N ILE A 101 16.21 -6.47 -6.53
CA ILE A 101 16.14 -7.63 -5.65
C ILE A 101 16.25 -7.07 -4.23
N PRO A 102 15.21 -7.21 -3.39
CA PRO A 102 15.26 -6.75 -2.01
C PRO A 102 16.37 -7.49 -1.24
N GLU A 103 17.05 -6.78 -0.34
CA GLU A 103 18.04 -7.40 0.56
C GLU A 103 17.35 -8.35 1.54
N ASP A 104 18.09 -9.29 2.15
CA ASP A 104 17.53 -10.32 3.03
C ASP A 104 16.70 -9.74 4.20
N GLU A 105 17.08 -8.57 4.72
CA GLU A 105 16.32 -7.84 5.75
C GLU A 105 14.99 -7.27 5.23
N GLU A 106 14.95 -6.87 3.95
CA GLU A 106 13.71 -6.43 3.30
C GLU A 106 12.80 -7.63 3.01
N MET A 107 13.38 -8.78 2.64
CA MET A 107 12.66 -10.04 2.44
C MET A 107 12.00 -10.54 3.72
N ALA A 108 12.63 -10.39 4.88
CA ALA A 108 12.04 -10.74 6.19
C ALA A 108 10.77 -9.93 6.54
N ARG A 109 10.50 -8.84 5.82
CA ARG A 109 9.29 -8.01 6.01
C ARG A 109 8.12 -8.48 5.14
N PHE A 110 8.35 -9.40 4.20
CA PHE A 110 7.31 -10.01 3.39
C PHE A 110 6.69 -11.21 4.09
N LEU A 111 5.37 -11.24 4.14
CA LEU A 111 4.60 -12.38 4.63
C LEU A 111 4.56 -13.42 3.50
N THR A 112 5.46 -14.39 3.56
CA THR A 112 5.52 -15.50 2.59
C THR A 112 4.53 -16.61 2.94
N GLU A 113 4.16 -16.73 4.22
CA GLU A 113 3.20 -17.71 4.75
C GLU A 113 2.34 -17.05 5.84
N LEU A 114 1.11 -17.54 6.03
CA LEU A 114 0.08 -16.99 6.93
C LEU A 114 -0.05 -17.84 8.19
#